data_AF-D5P6H3-F1
#
_entry.id   AF-D5P6H3-F1
#
_cell.length_a   1.000
_cell.length_b   1.000
_cell.length_c   1.000
_cell.angle_alpha   90.00
_cell.angle_beta   90.00
_cell.angle_gamma   90.00
#
_symmetry.space_group_name_H-M   'P 1'
#
loop_
_entity.id
_entity.type
_entity.pdbx_description
1 polymer ?
#
loop_
_entity_poly.entity_id
_entity_poly.type
_entity_poly.pdbx_seq_one_letter_code
_entity_poly.pdbx_strand_id
1 'polypeptide(L)'
;AARNVGWRATGAPWVCFLDDDVVPGPEWKSALAIDLKAAEAADAAGSQAVIEVPARRSRRPTDDERRTLRLSAAQWITADMAYRRDMLVAVGGFDERFPRAYREDSDLAVRIVAAGGTIVRGERRSTHPVAAATRWSSVRAQVGNRDNALMRRKYGRAWRDMIGEGPGRMPAHAAGTLAA
;
A
#
# COMPACT_ATOMS: atom_id res chain seq x y z
N ALA A 1 10.65 2.86 9.93
CA ALA A 1 12.04 3.35 10.16
C ALA A 1 12.86 3.42 8.87
N ALA A 2 13.15 2.30 8.18
CA ALA A 2 14.01 2.31 6.98
C ALA A 2 13.57 3.28 5.87
N ARG A 3 12.28 3.27 5.48
CA ARG A 3 11.73 4.24 4.51
C ARG A 3 11.92 5.70 4.95
N ASN A 4 11.82 5.98 6.26
CA ASN A 4 12.05 7.32 6.81
C ASN A 4 13.50 7.77 6.68
N VAL A 5 14.44 6.88 6.97
CA VAL A 5 15.88 7.15 6.75
C VAL A 5 16.13 7.44 5.27
N GLY A 6 15.60 6.60 4.39
CA GLY A 6 15.77 6.73 2.94
C GLY A 6 15.23 8.05 2.39
N TRP A 7 13.97 8.39 2.66
CA TRP A 7 13.39 9.62 2.09
C TRP A 7 14.04 10.88 2.67
N ARG A 8 14.48 10.87 3.94
CA ARG A 8 15.17 12.02 4.54
C ARG A 8 16.54 12.28 3.93
N ALA A 9 17.22 11.24 3.44
CA ALA A 9 18.56 11.33 2.87
C ALA A 9 18.62 11.98 1.47
N THR A 10 17.49 12.13 0.78
CA THR A 10 17.43 12.76 -0.54
C THR A 10 16.81 14.16 -0.47
N GLY A 11 17.30 15.07 -1.32
CA GLY A 11 16.72 16.40 -1.53
C GLY A 11 15.74 16.48 -2.72
N ALA A 12 15.50 15.36 -3.41
CA ALA A 12 14.62 15.35 -4.58
C ALA A 12 13.18 15.78 -4.22
N PRO A 13 12.50 16.54 -5.10
CA PRO A 13 11.13 17.00 -4.84
C PRO A 13 10.11 15.86 -4.81
N TRP A 14 10.39 14.78 -5.54
CA TRP A 14 9.62 13.54 -5.53
C TRP A 14 10.45 12.41 -4.95
N VAL A 15 9.84 11.62 -4.08
CA VAL A 15 10.42 10.40 -3.52
C VAL A 15 9.59 9.21 -3.96
N CYS A 16 10.22 8.28 -4.66
CA CYS A 16 9.60 7.04 -5.10
C CYS A 16 9.94 5.91 -4.13
N PHE A 17 8.92 5.19 -3.68
CA PHE A 17 9.01 3.97 -2.90
C PHE A 17 8.66 2.80 -3.81
N LEU A 18 9.56 1.82 -3.84
CA LEU A 18 9.42 0.56 -4.55
C LEU A 18 9.71 -0.55 -3.55
N ASP A 19 8.82 -1.53 -3.45
CA ASP A 19 9.06 -2.70 -2.60
C ASP A 19 10.11 -3.63 -3.24
N ASP A 20 10.80 -4.39 -2.40
CA ASP A 20 11.95 -5.21 -2.80
C ASP A 20 11.56 -6.45 -3.62
N ASP A 21 10.29 -6.83 -3.59
CA ASP A 21 9.72 -7.91 -4.37
C ASP A 21 8.97 -7.43 -5.62
N VAL A 22 8.89 -6.13 -5.86
CA VAL A 22 8.24 -5.56 -7.04
C VAL A 22 9.18 -5.54 -8.23
N VAL A 23 8.64 -5.89 -9.40
CA VAL A 23 9.37 -5.90 -10.68
C VAL A 23 8.85 -4.78 -11.57
N PRO A 24 9.57 -3.65 -11.66
CA PRO A 24 9.24 -2.56 -12.60
C PRO A 24 9.28 -3.03 -14.05
N GLY A 25 8.39 -2.48 -14.88
CA GLY A 25 8.48 -2.67 -16.32
C GLY A 25 9.76 -2.07 -16.93
N PRO A 26 10.16 -2.47 -18.14
CA PRO A 26 11.37 -1.95 -18.80
C PRO A 26 11.33 -0.42 -18.99
N GLU A 27 10.15 0.13 -19.28
CA GLU A 27 9.90 1.57 -19.48
C GLU A 27 9.55 2.32 -18.18
N TRP A 28 9.85 1.73 -17.01
CA TRP A 28 9.38 2.31 -15.75
C TRP A 28 9.88 3.74 -15.52
N LYS A 29 11.13 4.05 -15.87
CA LYS A 29 11.69 5.41 -15.66
C LYS A 29 11.01 6.46 -16.54
N SER A 30 10.77 6.15 -17.82
CA SER A 30 10.11 7.05 -18.77
C SER A 30 8.63 7.23 -18.38
N ALA A 31 7.95 6.14 -18.01
CA ALA A 31 6.58 6.19 -17.51
C ALA A 31 6.45 6.95 -16.19
N LEU A 32 7.39 6.77 -15.24
CA LEU A 32 7.43 7.55 -14.00
C LEU A 32 7.56 9.05 -14.31
N ALA A 33 8.46 9.45 -15.21
CA ALA A 33 8.62 10.85 -15.56
C ALA A 33 7.33 11.47 -16.16
N ILE A 34 6.55 10.70 -16.91
CA ILE A 34 5.24 11.11 -17.43
C ILE A 34 4.24 11.25 -16.26
N ASP A 35 4.15 10.24 -15.39
CA ASP A 35 3.26 10.24 -14.23
C ASP A 35 3.53 11.42 -13.30
N LEU A 36 4.81 11.75 -13.03
CA LEU A 36 5.16 12.86 -12.15
C LEU A 36 4.81 14.21 -12.76
N LYS A 37 5.01 14.40 -14.08
CA LYS A 37 4.59 15.62 -14.78
C LYS A 37 3.07 15.79 -14.74
N ALA A 38 2.32 14.71 -14.94
CA ALA A 38 0.86 14.73 -14.85
C ALA A 38 0.39 15.03 -13.41
N ALA A 39 1.06 14.44 -12.41
CA ALA A 39 0.80 14.72 -11.00
C ALA A 39 1.09 16.19 -10.64
N GLU A 40 2.18 16.76 -11.13
CA GLU A 40 2.50 18.19 -10.96
C GLU A 40 1.44 19.09 -11.58
N ALA A 41 0.99 18.79 -12.80
CA ALA A 41 -0.07 19.55 -13.48
C ALA A 41 -1.41 19.50 -12.71
N ALA A 42 -1.65 18.44 -11.96
CA ALA A 42 -2.85 18.26 -11.12
C ALA A 42 -2.65 18.74 -9.67
N ASP A 43 -1.51 19.34 -9.34
CA ASP A 43 -1.09 19.70 -7.97
C ASP A 43 -1.25 18.52 -6.98
N ALA A 44 -0.89 17.32 -7.43
CA ALA A 44 -1.01 16.11 -6.64
C ALA A 44 0.16 15.93 -5.66
N ALA A 45 -0.16 15.47 -4.46
CA ALA A 45 0.79 15.10 -3.42
C ALA A 45 1.43 13.72 -3.65
N GLY A 46 0.79 12.86 -4.44
CA GLY A 46 1.28 11.51 -4.72
C GLY A 46 0.81 10.93 -6.04
N SER A 47 1.56 9.95 -6.55
CA SER A 47 1.26 9.20 -7.77
C SER A 47 1.46 7.70 -7.56
N GLN A 48 0.38 6.93 -7.65
CA GLN A 48 0.39 5.47 -7.52
C GLN A 48 0.52 4.80 -8.89
N ALA A 49 1.37 3.77 -9.00
CA ALA A 49 1.45 2.94 -10.20
C ALA A 49 0.25 2.00 -10.36
N VAL A 50 0.12 1.45 -11.56
CA VAL A 50 -0.71 0.27 -11.80
C VAL A 50 0.07 -0.97 -11.38
N ILE A 51 -0.42 -1.66 -10.34
CA ILE A 51 0.17 -2.90 -9.85
C ILE A 51 -0.50 -4.10 -10.53
N GLU A 52 0.29 -4.88 -11.23
CA GLU A 52 -0.14 -6.11 -11.89
C GLU A 52 0.23 -7.33 -11.05
N VAL A 53 -0.74 -8.21 -10.83
CA VAL A 53 -0.53 -9.45 -10.05
C VAL A 53 -0.82 -10.62 -10.97
N PRO A 54 0.18 -11.46 -11.31
CA PRO A 54 -0.02 -12.59 -12.19
C PRO A 54 -0.99 -13.61 -11.58
N ALA A 55 -2.19 -13.72 -12.14
CA ALA A 55 -3.20 -14.68 -11.67
C ALA A 55 -2.96 -16.07 -12.30
N ARG A 56 -2.71 -17.10 -11.48
CA ARG A 56 -2.73 -18.50 -11.95
C ARG A 56 -4.17 -18.96 -12.11
N ARG A 57 -4.68 -18.91 -13.34
CA ARG A 57 -6.09 -19.20 -13.68
C ARG A 57 -6.53 -20.67 -13.57
N SER A 58 -5.60 -21.60 -13.36
CA SER A 58 -5.88 -23.04 -13.44
C SER A 58 -6.51 -23.66 -12.18
N ARG A 59 -6.58 -22.94 -11.06
CA ARG A 59 -7.14 -23.45 -9.80
C ARG A 59 -7.75 -22.35 -8.94
N ARG A 60 -8.57 -22.76 -7.98
CA ARG A 60 -9.08 -21.84 -6.94
C ARG A 60 -7.90 -21.19 -6.21
N PRO A 61 -7.88 -19.85 -6.05
CA PRO A 61 -6.76 -19.17 -5.41
C PRO A 61 -6.54 -19.62 -3.96
N THR A 62 -5.30 -19.62 -3.48
CA THR A 62 -4.97 -19.75 -2.06
C THR A 62 -5.31 -18.45 -1.31
N ASP A 63 -5.22 -18.45 0.02
CA ASP A 63 -5.37 -17.22 0.80
C ASP A 63 -4.29 -16.19 0.49
N ASP A 64 -3.07 -16.64 0.20
CA ASP A 64 -1.95 -15.77 -0.17
C ASP A 64 -2.17 -15.18 -1.57
N GLU A 65 -2.58 -15.99 -2.57
CA GLU A 65 -2.96 -15.49 -3.89
C GLU A 65 -4.12 -14.49 -3.79
N ARG A 66 -5.13 -14.74 -2.96
CA ARG A 66 -6.21 -13.77 -2.72
C ARG A 66 -5.69 -12.47 -2.11
N ARG A 67 -4.72 -12.52 -1.21
CA ARG A 67 -4.14 -11.32 -0.60
C ARG A 67 -3.38 -10.51 -1.63
N THR A 68 -2.49 -11.15 -2.39
CA THR A 68 -1.72 -10.45 -3.42
C THR A 68 -2.65 -9.92 -4.51
N LEU A 69 -3.65 -10.69 -4.97
CA LEU A 69 -4.63 -10.23 -5.95
C LEU A 69 -5.42 -8.99 -5.49
N ARG A 70 -5.60 -8.77 -4.18
CA ARG A 70 -6.22 -7.53 -3.68
C ARG A 70 -5.34 -6.30 -3.89
N LEU A 71 -4.03 -6.47 -4.05
CA LEU A 71 -3.12 -5.36 -4.31
C LEU A 71 -3.38 -4.69 -5.68
N SER A 72 -3.91 -5.41 -6.67
CA SER A 72 -4.21 -4.80 -7.98
C SER A 72 -5.37 -3.79 -7.94
N ALA A 73 -6.23 -3.91 -6.93
CA ALA A 73 -7.39 -3.06 -6.70
C ALA A 73 -7.25 -2.15 -5.48
N ALA A 74 -6.23 -2.35 -4.64
CA ALA A 74 -6.06 -1.55 -3.43
C ALA A 74 -5.47 -0.17 -3.76
N GLN A 75 -5.99 0.82 -3.05
CA GLN A 75 -5.51 2.20 -3.09
C GLN A 75 -4.32 2.37 -2.15
N TRP A 76 -3.43 3.27 -2.53
CA TRP A 76 -2.34 3.80 -1.73
C TRP A 76 -1.30 2.77 -1.26
N ILE A 77 -1.05 1.78 -2.11
CA ILE A 77 -0.05 0.75 -1.83
C ILE A 77 1.33 1.28 -2.20
N THR A 78 2.29 1.14 -1.30
CA THR A 78 3.68 1.56 -1.53
C THR A 78 4.51 0.58 -2.38
N ALA A 79 3.88 -0.46 -2.95
CA ALA A 79 4.52 -1.38 -3.89
C ALA A 79 5.24 -0.61 -5.01
N ASP A 80 4.58 0.43 -5.52
CA ASP A 80 5.18 1.45 -6.38
C ASP A 80 4.38 2.76 -6.25
N MET A 81 4.93 3.68 -5.45
CA MET A 81 4.29 4.94 -5.06
C MET A 81 5.30 6.08 -5.06
N ALA A 82 4.93 7.23 -5.61
CA ALA A 82 5.69 8.45 -5.50
C ALA A 82 4.94 9.46 -4.63
N TYR A 83 5.65 10.15 -3.73
CA TYR A 83 5.10 11.26 -2.95
C TYR A 83 5.97 12.50 -3.09
N ARG A 84 5.34 13.67 -3.04
CA ARG A 84 6.05 14.94 -2.89
C ARG A 84 6.77 14.97 -1.54
N ARG A 85 8.02 15.43 -1.56
CA ARG A 85 8.86 15.53 -0.37
C ARG A 85 8.28 16.50 0.65
N ASP A 86 7.80 17.66 0.22
CA ASP A 86 7.18 18.65 1.10
C ASP A 86 5.98 18.06 1.87
N MET A 87 5.17 17.23 1.22
CA MET A 87 4.07 16.52 1.85
C MET A 87 4.55 15.45 2.83
N LEU A 88 5.61 14.70 2.51
CA LEU A 88 6.24 13.77 3.46
C LEU A 88 6.75 14.51 4.71
N VAL A 89 7.35 15.69 4.54
CA VAL A 89 7.79 16.55 5.65
C VAL A 89 6.58 17.01 6.47
N ALA A 90 5.56 17.57 5.81
CA ALA A 90 4.37 18.13 6.46
C ALA A 90 3.64 17.10 7.33
N VAL A 91 3.53 15.85 6.88
CA VAL A 91 2.84 14.79 7.63
C VAL A 91 3.76 13.99 8.56
N GLY A 92 5.07 14.29 8.59
CA GLY A 92 6.06 13.62 9.44
C GLY A 92 6.57 12.26 8.92
N GLY A 93 6.31 11.92 7.66
CA GLY A 93 6.72 10.65 7.04
C GLY A 93 5.93 9.44 7.52
N PHE A 94 6.53 8.25 7.50
CA PHE A 94 5.90 7.01 7.94
C PHE A 94 5.83 6.94 9.48
N ASP A 95 4.70 6.50 10.01
CA ASP A 95 4.54 6.29 11.45
C ASP A 95 5.25 4.99 11.88
N GLU A 96 6.32 5.12 12.67
CA GLU A 96 7.18 3.99 13.03
C GLU A 96 6.55 3.03 14.05
N ARG A 97 5.35 3.35 14.55
CA ARG A 97 4.53 2.41 15.33
C ARG A 97 3.97 1.27 14.48
N PHE A 98 4.06 1.38 13.15
CA PHE A 98 3.88 0.28 12.20
C PHE A 98 5.25 -0.36 11.90
N PRO A 99 5.60 -1.49 12.56
CA PRO A 99 6.92 -2.09 12.41
C PRO A 99 7.07 -2.96 11.15
N ARG A 100 5.98 -3.16 10.39
CA ARG A 100 5.90 -4.05 9.24
C ARG A 100 5.54 -3.24 8.00
N ALA A 101 5.84 -3.81 6.83
CA ALA A 101 5.25 -3.41 5.55
C ALA A 101 3.79 -3.90 5.48
N TYR A 102 2.96 -3.38 6.38
CA TYR A 102 1.52 -3.56 6.42
C TYR A 102 0.87 -2.35 7.15
N ARG A 103 0.04 -1.58 6.42
CA ARG A 103 -0.74 -0.40 6.86
C ARG A 103 0.00 0.91 7.09
N GLU A 104 1.32 0.90 7.14
CA GLU A 104 2.14 2.11 7.18
C GLU A 104 1.91 3.01 5.96
N ASP A 105 1.60 2.40 4.81
CA ASP A 105 1.27 3.04 3.54
C ASP A 105 -0.11 3.71 3.58
N SER A 106 -1.10 2.94 4.03
CA SER A 106 -2.48 3.37 4.23
C SER A 106 -2.54 4.53 5.23
N ASP A 107 -1.79 4.43 6.32
CA ASP A 107 -1.68 5.48 7.33
C ASP A 107 -1.06 6.76 6.78
N LEU A 108 0.03 6.64 6.00
CA LEU A 108 0.68 7.79 5.37
C LEU A 108 -0.27 8.48 4.38
N ALA A 109 -0.92 7.71 3.52
CA ALA A 109 -1.84 8.26 2.53
C ALA A 109 -3.05 8.95 3.14
N VAL A 110 -3.64 8.36 4.19
CA VAL A 110 -4.72 9.02 4.96
C VAL A 110 -4.26 10.37 5.52
N ARG A 111 -3.04 10.46 6.07
CA ARG A 111 -2.52 11.72 6.60
C ARG A 111 -2.23 12.74 5.50
N ILE A 112 -1.73 12.31 4.34
CA ILE A 112 -1.53 13.17 3.17
C ILE A 112 -2.86 13.75 2.69
N VAL A 113 -3.89 12.91 2.54
CA VAL A 113 -5.23 13.36 2.12
C VAL A 113 -5.88 14.26 3.16
N ALA A 114 -5.75 13.93 4.45
CA ALA A 114 -6.24 14.78 5.53
C ALA A 114 -5.53 16.15 5.61
N ALA A 115 -4.30 16.24 5.11
CA ALA A 115 -3.56 17.50 4.98
C ALA A 115 -3.89 18.27 3.68
N GLY A 116 -4.91 17.83 2.92
CA GLY A 116 -5.36 18.47 1.69
C GLY A 116 -4.66 17.97 0.41
N GLY A 117 -3.73 17.02 0.52
CA GLY A 117 -3.05 16.46 -0.64
C GLY A 117 -3.92 15.50 -1.44
N THR A 118 -3.82 15.52 -2.76
CA THR A 118 -4.46 14.52 -3.62
C THR A 118 -3.46 13.44 -4.03
N ILE A 119 -3.92 12.19 -4.15
CA ILE A 119 -3.10 11.08 -4.67
C ILE A 119 -3.74 10.61 -5.95
N VAL A 120 -3.04 10.78 -7.06
CA VAL A 120 -3.51 10.36 -8.38
C VAL A 120 -3.00 8.96 -8.72
N ARG A 121 -3.68 8.30 -9.66
CA ARG A 121 -3.21 7.05 -10.24
C ARG A 121 -2.52 7.36 -11.56
N GLY A 122 -1.24 7.00 -11.65
CA GLY A 122 -0.46 7.06 -12.88
C GLY A 122 -0.67 5.84 -13.77
N GLU A 123 0.02 5.84 -14.90
CA GLU A 123 -0.05 4.76 -15.89
C GLU A 123 1.15 3.82 -15.85
N ARG A 124 2.22 4.16 -15.11
CA ARG A 124 3.38 3.27 -14.97
C ARG A 124 2.96 1.93 -14.37
N ARG A 125 3.57 0.86 -14.87
CA ARG A 125 3.21 -0.52 -14.51
C ARG A 125 4.37 -1.22 -13.81
N SER A 126 4.02 -1.90 -12.73
CA SER A 126 4.94 -2.73 -11.95
C SER A 126 4.24 -4.04 -11.60
N THR A 127 4.98 -5.15 -11.69
CA THR A 127 4.46 -6.48 -11.35
C THR A 127 4.77 -6.81 -9.91
N HIS A 128 3.77 -7.21 -9.15
CA HIS A 128 3.95 -7.77 -7.81
C HIS A 128 3.75 -9.29 -7.89
N PRO A 129 4.82 -10.09 -7.75
CA PRO A 129 4.71 -11.54 -7.76
C PRO A 129 3.91 -12.02 -6.56
N VAL A 130 3.24 -13.16 -6.73
CA VAL A 130 2.59 -13.82 -5.61
C VAL A 130 3.66 -14.49 -4.76
N ALA A 131 3.73 -14.12 -3.48
CA ALA A 131 4.63 -14.76 -2.53
C ALA A 131 4.36 -16.27 -2.43
N ALA A 132 5.44 -17.06 -2.30
CA ALA A 132 5.33 -18.50 -2.12
C ALA A 132 4.57 -18.83 -0.83
N ALA A 133 3.47 -19.56 -0.96
CA ALA A 133 2.63 -19.97 0.16
C ALA A 133 3.24 -21.17 0.91
N THR A 134 3.06 -21.18 2.24
CA THR A 134 3.41 -22.32 3.11
C THR A 134 2.22 -22.64 4.01
N ARG A 135 2.22 -23.81 4.65
CA ARG A 135 1.14 -24.21 5.59
C ARG A 135 0.91 -23.22 6.75
N TRP A 136 1.90 -22.40 7.10
CA TRP A 136 1.83 -21.42 8.18
C TRP A 136 1.62 -19.98 7.72
N SER A 137 1.50 -19.73 6.40
CA SER A 137 1.39 -18.37 5.87
C SER A 137 0.15 -17.62 6.38
N SER A 138 -0.98 -18.31 6.52
CA SER A 138 -2.22 -17.72 7.06
C SER A 138 -2.10 -17.33 8.54
N VAL A 139 -1.37 -18.13 9.34
CA VAL A 139 -1.12 -17.87 10.76
C VAL A 139 -0.17 -16.69 10.91
N ARG A 140 0.95 -16.68 10.17
CA ARG A 140 1.89 -15.55 10.20
C ARG A 140 1.22 -14.24 9.80
N ALA A 141 0.30 -14.28 8.85
CA ALA A 141 -0.44 -13.10 8.43
C ALA A 141 -1.33 -12.48 9.52
N GLN A 142 -1.75 -13.25 10.54
CA GLN A 142 -2.55 -12.72 11.64
C GLN A 142 -1.81 -11.66 12.44
N VAL A 143 -0.47 -11.63 12.37
CA VAL A 143 0.33 -10.57 13.00
C VAL A 143 -0.07 -9.17 12.53
N GLY A 144 -0.56 -9.04 11.28
CA GLY A 144 -1.06 -7.77 10.73
C GLY A 144 -2.33 -7.25 11.42
N ASN A 145 -3.05 -8.08 12.18
CA ASN A 145 -4.22 -7.61 12.94
C ASN A 145 -3.85 -6.57 14.00
N ARG A 146 -2.61 -6.59 14.50
CA ARG A 146 -2.09 -5.55 15.38
C ARG A 146 -2.12 -4.17 14.69
N ASP A 147 -1.73 -4.12 13.43
CA ASP A 147 -1.64 -2.88 12.67
C ASP A 147 -3.05 -2.39 12.27
N ASN A 148 -4.00 -3.31 12.01
CA ASN A 148 -5.42 -2.99 11.88
C ASN A 148 -6.01 -2.38 13.17
N ALA A 149 -5.61 -2.86 14.36
CA ALA A 149 -6.03 -2.28 15.63
C ALA A 149 -5.48 -0.87 15.83
N LEU A 150 -4.23 -0.62 15.39
CA LEU A 150 -3.64 0.72 15.39
C LEU A 150 -4.39 1.66 14.44
N MET A 151 -4.71 1.24 13.21
CA MET A 151 -5.54 2.03 12.28
C MET A 151 -6.89 2.40 12.89
N ARG A 152 -7.56 1.43 13.50
CA ARG A 152 -8.85 1.65 14.19
C ARG A 152 -8.72 2.64 15.35
N ARG A 153 -7.62 2.60 16.09
CA ARG A 153 -7.35 3.55 17.18
C ARG A 153 -7.14 4.97 16.65
N LYS A 154 -6.45 5.12 15.50
CA LYS A 154 -6.14 6.43 14.90
C LYS A 154 -7.36 7.06 14.20
N TYR A 155 -8.16 6.27 13.50
CA TYR A 155 -9.19 6.78 12.57
C TYR A 155 -10.61 6.26 12.88
N GLY A 156 -10.81 5.62 14.04
CA GLY A 156 -12.10 5.08 14.44
C GLY A 156 -12.54 3.89 13.59
N ARG A 157 -13.85 3.65 13.50
CA ARG A 157 -14.40 2.48 12.78
C ARG A 157 -14.40 2.64 11.25
N ALA A 158 -14.42 3.87 10.75
CA ALA A 158 -14.48 4.22 9.33
C ALA A 158 -13.13 4.09 8.61
N TRP A 159 -12.05 3.74 9.32
CA TRP A 159 -10.70 3.67 8.74
C TRP A 159 -10.60 2.78 7.50
N ARG A 160 -11.42 1.71 7.43
CA ARG A 160 -11.47 0.80 6.27
C ARG A 160 -12.07 1.49 5.05
N ASP A 161 -13.15 2.23 5.24
CA ASP A 161 -13.82 2.99 4.18
C ASP A 161 -12.87 4.08 3.64
N MET A 162 -12.13 4.75 4.54
CA MET A 162 -11.15 5.77 4.16
C MET A 162 -10.08 5.23 3.19
N ILE A 163 -9.71 3.96 3.32
CA ILE A 163 -8.66 3.33 2.51
C ILE A 163 -9.23 2.36 1.46
N GLY A 164 -10.54 2.42 1.18
CA GLY A 164 -11.19 1.57 0.18
C GLY A 164 -11.13 0.07 0.47
N GLU A 165 -10.98 -0.33 1.74
CA GLU A 165 -10.92 -1.72 2.13
C GLU A 165 -12.30 -2.23 2.58
N GLY A 166 -12.67 -3.45 2.14
CA GLY A 166 -13.86 -4.12 2.63
C GLY A 166 -13.82 -4.52 4.11
N PRO A 167 -14.89 -5.16 4.64
CA PRO A 167 -15.09 -5.42 6.08
C PRO A 167 -14.06 -6.39 6.74
N GLY A 168 -13.10 -6.91 5.97
CA GLY A 168 -12.16 -7.93 6.42
C GLY A 168 -12.83 -9.29 6.64
N ARG A 169 -12.12 -10.23 7.28
CA ARG A 169 -12.61 -11.60 7.55
C ARG A 169 -12.98 -11.86 9.01
N MET A 170 -12.78 -10.88 9.90
CA MET A 170 -13.07 -11.02 11.33
C MET A 170 -14.51 -11.47 11.63
N PRO A 171 -15.56 -10.95 10.95
CA PRO A 171 -16.93 -11.42 11.18
C PRO A 171 -17.09 -12.91 10.81
N ALA A 172 -16.49 -13.35 9.71
CA ALA A 172 -16.54 -14.75 9.28
C ALA A 172 -15.78 -15.68 10.22
N HIS A 173 -14.63 -15.22 10.76
CA HIS A 173 -13.89 -15.97 11.78
C HIS A 173 -14.69 -16.11 13.07
N ALA A 174 -15.31 -15.02 13.55
CA ALA A 174 -16.17 -15.07 14.73
C ALA A 174 -17.36 -16.03 14.54
N ALA A 175 -18.03 -15.98 13.38
CA ALA A 175 -19.12 -16.91 13.04
C ALA A 175 -18.65 -18.37 13.00
N GLY A 176 -17.47 -18.65 12.44
CA GLY A 176 -16.91 -20.00 12.41
C GLY A 176 -16.50 -20.52 13.79
N THR A 177 -15.98 -19.67 14.68
CA THR A 177 -15.62 -20.05 16.05
C THR A 177 -16.84 -20.25 16.95
N LEU A 178 -17.92 -19.51 16.73
CA LEU A 178 -19.17 -19.67 17.48
C LEU A 178 -20.02 -20.87 17.02
N ALA A 179 -19.75 -21.40 15.82
CA ALA A 179 -20.43 -22.56 15.26
C ALA A 179 -19.71 -23.90 15.52
N ALA A 180 -18.57 -23.87 16.23
CA ALA A 180 -17.77 -25.03 16.62
C ALA A 180 -17.87 -25.25 18.13
#